data_AF-A0A263D532-F1
#
_entry.id   AF-A0A263D532-F1
#
_cell.length_a   1.000
_cell.length_b   1.000
_cell.length_c   1.000
_cell.angle_alpha   90.00
_cell.angle_beta   90.00
_cell.angle_gamma   90.00
#
_symmetry.space_group_name_H-M   'P 1'
#
loop_
_entity.id
_entity.type
_entity.pdbx_description
1 polymer ?
#
loop_
_entity_poly.entity_id
_entity_poly.type
_entity_poly.pdbx_seq_one_letter_code
_entity_poly.pdbx_strand_id
1 'polypeptide(L)'
;MSSAARSWLRPGRPAEPEVVTDPARRREITIELVIVFSITLGLSGMRSLLSLVDSLLRPEPLGDQQVAINVPQATAGLIDLLKQLLSTVQLLGWGALGVYLLWRGGMRLASVGLDRSARMRDVRWGVGLTALIGIPGLLLYFLGWKLGFNLAVQPSTLDQTWWRPITLTLSAFGNSFAEEILVVGYILTRLRQLGWKENSSLLLAAILRGSYHLYQGFGGFLGNLVMGLVFGRVWQRTNRLWPLVVAHTLLDVVAFVGYAALRGRVSWLP
;
A
#
# COMPACT_ATOMS: atom_id res chain seq x y z
N MET A 1 10.59 21.92 -21.86
CA MET A 1 9.58 21.32 -20.96
C MET A 1 8.66 22.42 -20.43
N SER A 2 7.34 22.29 -20.55
CA SER A 2 6.39 23.29 -20.04
C SER A 2 6.51 23.50 -18.52
N SER A 3 6.10 24.66 -18.02
CA SER A 3 6.07 24.96 -16.57
C SER A 3 5.26 23.92 -15.79
N ALA A 4 4.16 23.44 -16.38
CA ALA A 4 3.34 22.37 -15.85
C ALA A 4 4.12 21.05 -15.70
N ALA A 5 4.81 20.57 -16.74
CA ALA A 5 5.60 19.34 -16.67
C ALA A 5 6.73 19.42 -15.63
N ARG A 6 7.40 20.58 -15.55
CA ARG A 6 8.44 20.83 -14.54
C ARG A 6 7.87 20.77 -13.12
N SER A 7 6.68 21.34 -12.90
CA SER A 7 6.02 21.33 -11.58
C SER A 7 5.63 19.93 -11.10
N TRP A 8 5.34 19.01 -12.02
CA TRP A 8 5.07 17.61 -11.69
C TRP A 8 6.35 16.85 -11.38
N LEU A 9 7.44 17.05 -12.12
CA LEU A 9 8.68 16.29 -11.92
C LEU A 9 9.52 16.81 -10.74
N ARG A 10 9.45 18.11 -10.45
CA ARG A 10 10.19 18.77 -9.37
C ARG A 10 9.23 19.72 -8.64
N PRO A 11 8.26 19.19 -7.88
CA PRO A 11 7.38 20.04 -7.10
C PRO A 11 8.21 20.83 -6.07
N GLY A 12 7.87 22.12 -5.92
CA GLY A 12 8.39 22.91 -4.80
C GLY A 12 7.87 22.34 -3.48
N ARG A 13 8.66 22.47 -2.42
CA ARG A 13 8.23 22.10 -1.08
C ARG A 13 7.07 23.04 -0.66
N PRO A 14 5.96 22.51 -0.12
CA PRO A 14 4.90 23.35 0.43
C PRO A 14 5.38 24.09 1.70
N ALA A 15 4.70 25.19 2.04
CA ALA A 15 4.98 25.94 3.28
C ALA A 15 4.69 25.10 4.54
N GLU A 16 3.62 24.30 4.51
CA GLU A 16 3.27 23.37 5.58
C GLU A 16 3.53 21.90 5.19
N PRO A 17 4.03 21.06 6.11
CA PRO A 17 4.46 21.41 7.45
C PRO A 17 5.82 22.16 7.46
N GLU A 18 5.98 23.02 8.45
CA GLU A 18 7.25 23.70 8.71
C GLU A 18 8.38 22.69 8.97
N VAL A 19 9.61 23.10 8.63
CA VAL A 19 10.80 22.31 8.96
C VAL A 19 11.05 22.43 10.46
N VAL A 20 11.13 21.30 11.15
CA VAL A 20 11.55 21.26 12.55
C VAL A 20 13.06 21.44 12.59
N THR A 21 13.52 22.54 13.18
CA THR A 21 14.94 22.89 13.35
C THR A 21 15.49 22.44 14.70
N ASP A 22 14.67 22.38 15.74
CA ASP A 22 15.06 21.90 17.07
C ASP A 22 15.60 20.46 17.02
N PRO A 23 16.87 20.21 17.43
CA PRO A 23 17.47 18.88 17.38
C PRO A 23 16.73 17.83 18.22
N ALA A 24 16.19 18.20 19.38
CA ALA A 24 15.48 17.26 20.25
C ALA A 24 14.19 16.78 19.56
N ARG A 25 13.39 17.70 19.03
CA ARG A 25 12.17 17.36 18.30
C ARG A 25 12.43 16.57 17.01
N ARG A 26 13.53 16.86 16.29
CA ARG A 26 13.95 16.05 15.12
C ARG A 26 14.29 14.62 15.49
N ARG A 27 14.95 14.43 16.65
CA ARG A 27 15.26 13.10 17.18
C ARG A 27 13.98 12.35 17.55
N GLU A 28 13.02 13.01 18.18
CA GLU A 28 11.70 12.41 18.49
C GLU A 28 10.99 11.92 17.23
N ILE A 29 10.93 12.73 16.16
CA ILE A 29 10.31 12.32 14.89
C ILE A 29 11.03 11.10 14.28
N THR A 30 12.36 11.08 14.35
CA THR A 30 13.15 9.93 13.86
C THR A 30 12.84 8.66 14.66
N ILE A 31 12.81 8.74 15.99
CA ILE A 31 12.45 7.61 16.86
C ILE A 31 11.02 7.14 16.56
N GLU A 32 10.09 8.09 16.44
CA GLU A 32 8.69 7.81 16.12
C GLU A 32 8.55 7.07 14.77
N LEU A 33 9.27 7.51 13.73
CA LEU A 33 9.32 6.83 12.43
C LEU A 33 9.88 5.40 12.56
N VAL A 34 10.98 5.23 13.28
CA VAL A 34 11.59 3.91 13.48
C VAL A 34 10.64 2.97 14.21
N ILE A 35 10.00 3.41 15.29
CA ILE A 35 9.04 2.60 16.07
C ILE A 35 7.82 2.23 15.22
N VAL A 36 7.21 3.20 14.53
CA VAL A 36 6.01 2.93 13.72
C VAL A 36 6.33 1.92 12.62
N PHE A 37 7.42 2.10 11.88
CA PHE A 37 7.72 1.18 10.78
C PHE A 37 8.32 -0.16 11.25
N SER A 38 8.93 -0.23 12.44
CA SER A 38 9.41 -1.51 13.01
C SER A 38 8.29 -2.41 13.53
N ILE A 39 7.09 -1.88 13.79
CA ILE A 39 5.92 -2.68 14.20
C ILE A 39 4.87 -2.83 13.08
N THR A 40 5.06 -2.15 11.94
CA THR A 40 4.13 -2.16 10.80
C THR A 40 4.84 -2.56 9.49
N LEU A 41 4.73 -1.75 8.45
CA LEU A 41 5.10 -2.04 7.06
C LEU A 41 6.61 -2.16 6.85
N GLY A 42 7.44 -1.52 7.66
CA GLY A 42 8.91 -1.67 7.58
C GLY A 42 9.34 -3.08 7.98
N LEU A 43 8.76 -3.62 9.05
CA LEU A 43 8.98 -5.02 9.44
C LEU A 43 8.39 -5.99 8.43
N SER A 44 7.21 -5.70 7.88
CA SER A 44 6.65 -6.47 6.76
C SER A 44 7.59 -6.49 5.55
N GLY A 45 8.27 -5.38 5.26
CA GLY A 45 9.32 -5.29 4.24
C GLY A 45 10.49 -6.24 4.48
N MET A 46 11.01 -6.27 5.72
CA MET A 46 12.09 -7.18 6.07
C MET A 46 11.67 -8.65 5.95
N ARG A 47 10.48 -9.00 6.45
CA ARG A 47 9.91 -10.35 6.32
C ARG A 47 9.71 -10.74 4.85
N SER A 48 9.27 -9.80 4.03
CA SER A 48 9.05 -10.01 2.59
C SER A 48 10.36 -10.25 1.85
N LEU A 49 11.42 -9.51 2.19
CA LEU A 49 12.76 -9.76 1.66
C LEU A 49 13.26 -11.15 2.01
N LEU A 50 13.15 -11.56 3.29
CA LEU A 50 13.54 -12.90 3.72
C LEU A 50 12.73 -14.00 3.02
N SER A 51 11.43 -13.78 2.83
CA SER A 51 10.56 -14.70 2.08
C SER A 51 10.99 -14.84 0.61
N LEU A 52 11.42 -13.76 -0.03
CA LEU A 52 11.93 -13.80 -1.41
C LEU A 52 13.27 -14.55 -1.47
N VAL A 53 14.18 -14.28 -0.54
CA VAL A 53 15.47 -14.98 -0.46
C VAL A 53 15.25 -16.47 -0.26
N ASP A 54 14.35 -16.87 0.66
CA ASP A 54 13.99 -18.27 0.85
C ASP A 54 13.44 -18.90 -0.43
N SER A 55 12.54 -18.18 -1.14
CA SER A 55 11.98 -18.66 -2.41
C SER A 55 13.05 -18.82 -3.50
N LEU A 56 14.04 -17.93 -3.55
CA LEU A 56 15.16 -17.99 -4.50
C LEU A 56 16.18 -19.10 -4.20
N LEU A 57 16.24 -19.58 -2.96
CA LEU A 57 17.14 -20.66 -2.55
C LEU A 57 16.53 -22.06 -2.78
N ARG A 58 15.23 -22.13 -3.08
CA ARG A 58 14.55 -23.39 -3.39
C ARG A 58 14.95 -23.92 -4.77
N PRO A 59 14.93 -25.25 -4.99
CA PRO A 59 15.22 -25.85 -6.29
C PRO A 59 14.23 -25.44 -7.39
N GLU A 60 12.97 -25.19 -7.02
CA GLU A 60 11.91 -24.82 -7.95
C GLU A 60 12.07 -23.38 -8.45
N PRO A 61 11.95 -23.10 -9.76
CA PRO A 61 11.92 -21.75 -10.29
C PRO A 61 10.83 -20.88 -9.64
N LEU A 62 11.07 -19.58 -9.47
CA LEU A 62 10.10 -18.66 -8.88
C LEU A 62 8.71 -18.71 -9.55
N GLY A 63 8.67 -18.86 -10.88
CA GLY A 63 7.44 -18.94 -11.66
C GLY A 63 6.54 -20.14 -11.34
N ASP A 64 7.14 -21.20 -10.78
CA ASP A 64 6.45 -22.45 -10.41
C ASP A 64 6.04 -22.46 -8.93
N GLN A 65 6.47 -21.47 -8.16
CA GLN A 65 6.11 -21.29 -6.76
C GLN A 65 4.87 -20.41 -6.62
N GLN A 66 4.17 -20.55 -5.49
CA GLN A 66 2.93 -19.84 -5.22
C GLN A 66 2.95 -19.18 -3.85
N VAL A 67 2.26 -18.04 -3.75
CA VAL A 67 2.05 -17.36 -2.48
C VAL A 67 0.62 -16.85 -2.38
N ALA A 68 0.00 -17.04 -1.21
CA ALA A 68 -1.37 -16.64 -0.98
C ALA A 68 -1.43 -15.47 0.01
N ILE A 69 -2.34 -14.52 -0.25
CA ILE A 69 -2.51 -13.32 0.58
C ILE A 69 -3.58 -13.56 1.66
N ASN A 70 -4.83 -13.76 1.24
CA ASN A 70 -5.94 -14.00 2.16
C ASN A 70 -6.20 -15.51 2.27
N VAL A 71 -5.65 -16.14 3.32
CA VAL A 71 -5.73 -17.58 3.58
C VAL A 71 -6.63 -17.92 4.78
N PRO A 72 -7.23 -19.13 4.82
CA PRO A 72 -7.92 -19.60 6.03
C PRO A 72 -6.97 -19.65 7.22
N GLN A 73 -7.42 -19.15 8.37
CA GLN A 73 -6.64 -19.08 9.62
C GLN A 73 -7.12 -20.06 10.69
N ALA A 74 -8.23 -20.75 10.45
CA ALA A 74 -8.76 -21.79 11.32
C ALA A 74 -9.67 -22.75 10.54
N THR A 75 -9.76 -24.00 11.00
CA THR A 75 -10.68 -24.99 10.42
C THR A 75 -12.15 -24.68 10.72
N ALA A 76 -12.44 -24.11 11.90
CA ALA A 76 -13.80 -23.74 12.29
C ALA A 76 -14.19 -22.40 11.64
N GLY A 77 -15.23 -22.40 10.80
CA GLY A 77 -15.59 -21.22 9.98
C GLY A 77 -15.89 -19.94 10.76
N LEU A 78 -16.50 -20.03 11.95
CA LEU A 78 -16.71 -18.85 12.81
C LEU A 78 -15.38 -18.30 13.36
N ILE A 79 -14.46 -19.19 13.76
CA ILE A 79 -13.15 -18.78 14.27
C ILE A 79 -12.33 -18.16 13.14
N ASP A 80 -12.39 -18.71 11.92
CA ASP A 80 -11.71 -18.12 10.76
C ASP A 80 -12.26 -16.71 10.48
N LEU A 81 -13.58 -16.55 10.38
CA LEU A 81 -14.23 -15.23 10.23
C LEU A 81 -13.72 -14.23 11.28
N LEU A 82 -13.75 -14.58 12.56
CA LEU A 82 -13.27 -13.70 13.63
C LEU A 82 -11.80 -13.33 13.47
N LYS A 83 -10.95 -14.28 13.08
CA LYS A 83 -9.53 -14.03 12.82
C LYS A 83 -9.31 -13.10 11.62
N GLN A 84 -10.05 -13.27 10.51
CA GLN A 84 -10.00 -12.34 9.36
C GLN A 84 -10.39 -10.91 9.78
N LEU A 85 -11.42 -10.77 10.61
CA LEU A 85 -11.85 -9.48 11.15
C LEU A 85 -10.78 -8.87 12.07
N LEU A 86 -10.12 -9.67 12.91
CA LEU A 86 -9.01 -9.21 13.75
C LEU A 86 -7.81 -8.72 12.90
N SER A 87 -7.45 -9.44 11.83
CA SER A 87 -6.44 -8.98 10.88
C SER A 87 -6.82 -7.63 10.25
N THR A 88 -8.09 -7.45 9.89
CA THR A 88 -8.58 -6.16 9.38
C THR A 88 -8.46 -5.05 10.44
N VAL A 89 -8.89 -5.32 11.68
CA VAL A 89 -8.79 -4.36 12.80
C VAL A 89 -7.35 -3.95 13.04
N GLN A 90 -6.40 -4.89 12.93
CA GLN A 90 -4.97 -4.59 13.06
C GLN A 90 -4.50 -3.60 11.98
N LEU A 91 -4.88 -3.81 10.71
CA LEU A 91 -4.54 -2.90 9.60
C LEU A 91 -5.15 -1.50 9.82
N LEU A 92 -6.42 -1.43 10.24
CA LEU A 92 -7.05 -0.17 10.60
C LEU A 92 -6.33 0.52 11.76
N GLY A 93 -5.88 -0.25 12.76
CA GLY A 93 -5.08 0.23 13.88
C GLY A 93 -3.75 0.84 13.44
N TRP A 94 -3.06 0.23 12.48
CA TRP A 94 -1.82 0.77 11.91
C TRP A 94 -2.03 2.12 11.23
N GLY A 95 -3.03 2.24 10.37
CA GLY A 95 -3.38 3.53 9.77
C GLY A 95 -3.80 4.55 10.82
N ALA A 96 -4.64 4.16 11.77
CA ALA A 96 -5.12 5.04 12.85
C ALA A 96 -3.98 5.55 13.73
N LEU A 97 -2.96 4.74 14.00
CA LEU A 97 -1.75 5.14 14.72
C LEU A 97 -1.04 6.29 13.98
N GLY A 98 -0.83 6.16 12.67
CA GLY A 98 -0.23 7.23 11.86
C GLY A 98 -1.05 8.52 11.89
N VAL A 99 -2.37 8.42 11.74
CA VAL A 99 -3.29 9.57 11.87
C VAL A 99 -3.17 10.22 13.25
N TYR A 100 -3.21 9.41 14.30
CA TYR A 100 -3.15 9.87 15.68
C TYR A 100 -1.84 10.59 15.99
N LEU A 101 -0.70 10.06 15.55
CA LEU A 101 0.61 10.68 15.79
C LEU A 101 0.78 12.01 15.04
N LEU A 102 0.23 12.12 13.83
CA LEU A 102 0.18 13.40 13.11
C LEU A 102 -0.67 14.43 13.87
N TRP A 103 -1.89 14.04 14.25
CA TRP A 103 -2.80 14.89 15.01
C TRP A 103 -2.19 15.32 16.36
N ARG A 104 -1.64 14.37 17.13
CA ARG A 104 -0.96 14.63 18.41
C ARG A 104 0.27 15.51 18.24
N GLY A 105 0.92 15.44 17.08
CA GLY A 105 2.03 16.29 16.66
C GLY A 105 1.62 17.67 16.14
N GLY A 106 0.35 18.06 16.24
CA GLY A 106 -0.16 19.38 15.86
C GLY A 106 -0.63 19.51 14.41
N MET A 107 -0.57 18.43 13.61
CA MET A 107 -1.03 18.48 12.23
C MET A 107 -2.55 18.46 12.16
N ARG A 108 -3.10 19.34 11.31
CA ARG A 108 -4.51 19.25 10.92
C ARG A 108 -4.67 18.10 9.94
N LEU A 109 -5.61 17.19 10.17
CA LEU A 109 -5.79 16.04 9.26
C LEU A 109 -6.08 16.46 7.81
N ALA A 110 -6.76 17.60 7.63
CA ALA A 110 -6.99 18.21 6.32
C ALA A 110 -5.68 18.61 5.60
N SER A 111 -4.64 19.05 6.31
CA SER A 111 -3.35 19.42 5.70
C SER A 111 -2.50 18.23 5.29
N VAL A 112 -2.91 17.01 5.67
CA VAL A 112 -2.33 15.73 5.20
C VAL A 112 -3.26 15.06 4.16
N GLY A 113 -4.32 15.75 3.74
CA GLY A 113 -5.24 15.28 2.70
C GLY A 113 -6.34 14.35 3.17
N LEU A 114 -6.57 14.25 4.49
CA LEU A 114 -7.73 13.57 5.09
C LEU A 114 -8.95 14.50 5.21
N ASP A 115 -9.12 15.39 4.23
CA ASP A 115 -10.27 16.27 4.13
C ASP A 115 -11.43 15.61 3.38
N ARG A 116 -12.60 15.59 4.02
CA ARG A 116 -13.84 14.99 3.50
C ARG A 116 -14.74 15.97 2.76
N SER A 117 -14.30 17.20 2.47
CA SER A 117 -15.13 18.22 1.79
C SER A 117 -15.50 17.86 0.34
N ALA A 118 -14.66 17.10 -0.37
CA ALA A 118 -14.83 16.78 -1.79
C ALA A 118 -14.99 15.29 -2.08
N ARG A 119 -15.78 14.56 -1.27
CA ARG A 119 -15.90 13.09 -1.32
C ARG A 119 -16.19 12.55 -2.72
N MET A 120 -17.15 13.13 -3.43
CA MET A 120 -17.53 12.64 -4.76
C MET A 120 -16.43 12.84 -5.79
N ARG A 121 -15.69 13.96 -5.69
CA ARG A 121 -14.52 14.18 -6.54
C ARG A 121 -13.44 13.15 -6.23
N ASP A 122 -13.17 12.88 -4.96
CA ASP A 122 -12.16 11.90 -4.58
C ASP A 122 -12.51 10.49 -5.06
N VAL A 123 -13.79 10.09 -4.97
CA VAL A 123 -14.24 8.80 -5.49
C VAL A 123 -14.01 8.72 -7.00
N ARG A 124 -14.38 9.75 -7.77
CA ARG A 124 -14.17 9.78 -9.22
C ARG A 124 -12.68 9.72 -9.59
N TRP A 125 -11.85 10.45 -8.88
CA TRP A 125 -10.39 10.40 -9.05
C TRP A 125 -9.83 9.04 -8.69
N GLY A 126 -10.32 8.44 -7.59
CA GLY A 126 -9.94 7.10 -7.16
C GLY A 126 -10.24 6.06 -8.21
N VAL A 127 -11.45 6.06 -8.79
CA VAL A 127 -11.82 5.17 -9.91
C VAL A 127 -10.90 5.38 -11.12
N GLY A 128 -10.59 6.62 -11.48
CA GLY A 128 -9.66 6.93 -12.57
C GLY A 128 -8.25 6.39 -12.30
N LEU A 129 -7.75 6.54 -11.07
CA LEU A 129 -6.46 6.01 -10.63
C LEU A 129 -6.44 4.48 -10.59
N THR A 130 -7.54 3.83 -10.19
CA THR A 130 -7.70 2.37 -10.27
C THR A 130 -7.54 1.89 -11.70
N ALA A 131 -8.19 2.52 -12.67
CA ALA A 131 -8.03 2.14 -14.08
C ALA A 131 -6.60 2.38 -14.58
N LEU A 132 -6.02 3.55 -14.24
CA LEU A 132 -4.67 3.94 -14.63
C LEU A 132 -3.59 2.98 -14.13
N ILE A 133 -3.74 2.45 -12.90
CA ILE A 133 -2.78 1.53 -12.30
C ILE A 133 -3.13 0.07 -12.58
N GLY A 134 -4.40 -0.30 -12.41
CA GLY A 134 -4.86 -1.68 -12.44
C GLY A 134 -4.79 -2.31 -13.83
N ILE A 135 -5.16 -1.59 -14.89
CA ILE A 135 -5.11 -2.12 -16.26
C ILE A 135 -3.67 -2.48 -16.68
N PRO A 136 -2.68 -1.55 -16.63
CA PRO A 136 -1.31 -1.91 -16.93
C PRO A 136 -0.70 -2.85 -15.87
N GLY A 137 -1.12 -2.76 -14.61
CA GLY A 137 -0.68 -3.64 -13.53
C GLY A 137 -1.01 -5.10 -13.78
N LEU A 138 -2.24 -5.40 -14.24
CA LEU A 138 -2.63 -6.76 -14.65
C LEU A 138 -1.76 -7.27 -15.79
N LEU A 139 -1.50 -6.44 -16.80
CA LEU A 139 -0.63 -6.79 -17.92
C LEU A 139 0.80 -7.12 -17.43
N LEU A 140 1.37 -6.28 -16.58
CA LEU A 140 2.69 -6.48 -16.01
C LEU A 140 2.76 -7.74 -15.13
N TYR A 141 1.73 -8.02 -14.34
CA TYR A 141 1.65 -9.24 -13.54
C TYR A 141 1.69 -10.48 -14.42
N PHE A 142 0.82 -10.57 -15.44
CA PHE A 142 0.79 -11.74 -16.33
C PHE A 142 2.08 -11.91 -17.12
N LEU A 143 2.69 -10.82 -17.57
CA LEU A 143 3.96 -10.88 -18.28
C LEU A 143 5.09 -11.32 -17.33
N GLY A 144 5.18 -10.73 -16.14
CA GLY A 144 6.20 -11.09 -15.15
C GLY A 144 6.08 -12.54 -14.66
N TRP A 145 4.86 -13.03 -14.46
CA TRP A 145 4.63 -14.43 -14.11
C TRP A 145 5.00 -15.38 -15.26
N LYS A 146 4.53 -15.13 -16.49
CA LYS A 146 4.90 -15.95 -17.66
C LYS A 146 6.39 -15.95 -17.98
N LEU A 147 7.11 -14.87 -17.65
CA LEU A 147 8.55 -14.76 -17.82
C LEU A 147 9.35 -15.33 -16.62
N GLY A 148 8.68 -15.84 -15.57
CA GLY A 148 9.33 -16.45 -14.41
C GLY A 148 9.92 -15.47 -13.39
N PHE A 149 9.61 -14.17 -13.48
CA PHE A 149 10.07 -13.15 -12.52
C PHE A 149 9.23 -13.08 -11.24
N ASN A 150 8.02 -13.64 -11.27
CA ASN A 150 7.04 -13.58 -10.18
C ASN A 150 6.59 -14.97 -9.77
N LEU A 151 6.25 -15.11 -8.49
CA LEU A 151 5.46 -16.24 -8.02
C LEU A 151 4.02 -16.10 -8.52
N ALA A 152 3.32 -17.22 -8.68
CA ALA A 152 1.87 -17.20 -8.85
C ALA A 152 1.22 -16.72 -7.55
N VAL A 153 0.87 -15.43 -7.51
CA VAL A 153 0.13 -14.82 -6.40
C VAL A 153 -1.32 -15.30 -6.46
N GLN A 154 -1.79 -15.87 -5.35
CA GLN A 154 -3.20 -16.18 -5.11
C GLN A 154 -3.78 -15.12 -4.16
N PRO A 155 -4.51 -14.12 -4.66
CA PRO A 155 -5.08 -13.05 -3.84
C PRO A 155 -5.98 -13.56 -2.71
N SER A 156 -6.67 -14.68 -2.92
CA SER A 156 -7.41 -15.35 -1.86
C SER A 156 -7.49 -16.86 -2.07
N THR A 157 -7.31 -17.60 -0.97
CA THR A 157 -7.59 -19.04 -0.86
C THR A 157 -8.70 -19.36 0.12
N LEU A 158 -9.45 -18.35 0.57
CA LEU A 158 -10.59 -18.54 1.47
C LEU A 158 -11.67 -19.43 0.83
N ASP A 159 -12.20 -20.33 1.66
CA ASP A 159 -13.27 -21.24 1.29
C ASP A 159 -14.53 -20.49 0.86
N GLN A 160 -15.40 -21.18 0.12
CA GLN A 160 -16.68 -20.61 -0.28
C GLN A 160 -17.60 -20.45 0.93
N THR A 161 -17.60 -19.25 1.51
CA THR A 161 -18.45 -18.87 2.64
C THR A 161 -19.24 -17.60 2.31
N TRP A 162 -20.37 -17.39 3.00
CA TRP A 162 -21.18 -16.19 2.82
C TRP A 162 -20.44 -14.91 3.24
N TRP A 163 -19.52 -15.03 4.19
CA TRP A 163 -18.76 -13.90 4.74
C TRP A 163 -17.48 -13.59 3.96
N ARG A 164 -16.99 -14.51 3.09
CA ARG A 164 -15.78 -14.31 2.28
C ARG A 164 -15.76 -12.97 1.51
N PRO A 165 -16.78 -12.60 0.71
CA PRO A 165 -16.74 -11.32 -0.01
C PRO A 165 -16.71 -10.12 0.94
N ILE A 166 -17.32 -10.24 2.12
CA ILE A 166 -17.34 -9.18 3.13
C ILE A 166 -15.94 -9.01 3.74
N THR A 167 -15.33 -10.09 4.22
CA THR A 167 -13.99 -10.02 4.84
C THR A 167 -12.92 -9.63 3.84
N LEU A 168 -12.98 -10.09 2.58
CA LEU A 168 -12.04 -9.66 1.54
C LEU A 168 -12.18 -8.17 1.21
N THR A 169 -13.40 -7.64 1.17
CA THR A 169 -13.63 -6.20 0.95
C THR A 169 -13.14 -5.36 2.13
N LEU A 170 -13.37 -5.84 3.36
CA LEU A 170 -12.88 -5.20 4.57
C LEU A 170 -11.35 -5.25 4.66
N SER A 171 -10.73 -6.38 4.30
CA SER A 171 -9.28 -6.55 4.21
C SER A 171 -8.68 -5.59 3.18
N ALA A 172 -9.27 -5.49 1.98
CA ALA A 172 -8.87 -4.54 0.94
C ALA A 172 -8.92 -3.08 1.43
N PHE A 173 -9.99 -2.69 2.13
CA PHE A 173 -10.07 -1.37 2.73
C PHE A 173 -9.03 -1.18 3.85
N GLY A 174 -8.89 -2.15 4.75
CA GLY A 174 -7.92 -2.10 5.84
C GLY A 174 -6.49 -1.95 5.33
N ASN A 175 -6.11 -2.74 4.32
CA ASN A 175 -4.80 -2.72 3.71
C ASN A 175 -4.51 -1.38 3.04
N SER A 176 -5.41 -0.94 2.16
CA SER A 176 -5.30 0.37 1.52
C SER A 176 -5.27 1.54 2.51
N PHE A 177 -6.07 1.48 3.57
CA PHE A 177 -6.02 2.48 4.64
C PHE A 177 -4.66 2.47 5.35
N ALA A 178 -4.16 1.30 5.77
CA ALA A 178 -2.86 1.22 6.44
C ALA A 178 -1.73 1.76 5.57
N GLU A 179 -1.65 1.29 4.32
CA GLU A 179 -0.57 1.65 3.39
C GLU A 179 -0.62 3.12 2.96
N GLU A 180 -1.77 3.63 2.53
CA GLU A 180 -1.85 5.02 2.07
C GLU A 180 -1.63 5.99 3.23
N ILE A 181 -2.19 5.71 4.41
CA ILE A 181 -1.95 6.56 5.56
C ILE A 181 -0.48 6.54 5.96
N LEU A 182 0.16 5.37 6.12
CA LEU A 182 1.52 5.30 6.64
C LEU A 182 2.57 5.70 5.59
N VAL A 183 2.46 5.20 4.37
CA VAL A 183 3.49 5.33 3.34
C VAL A 183 3.34 6.59 2.50
N VAL A 184 2.13 7.15 2.41
CA VAL A 184 1.92 8.42 1.70
C VAL A 184 1.69 9.55 2.71
N GLY A 185 0.62 9.48 3.51
CA GLY A 185 0.26 10.57 4.42
C GLY A 185 1.31 10.83 5.50
N TYR A 186 1.75 9.79 6.19
CA TYR A 186 2.54 9.88 7.40
C TYR A 186 4.03 10.09 7.12
N ILE A 187 4.68 9.15 6.43
CA ILE A 187 6.13 9.22 6.20
C ILE A 187 6.51 10.45 5.36
N LEU A 188 5.77 10.79 4.30
CA LEU A 188 6.09 11.97 3.49
C LEU A 188 5.95 13.26 4.31
N THR A 189 4.94 13.35 5.17
CA THR A 189 4.76 14.49 6.08
C THR A 189 5.88 14.58 7.11
N ARG A 190 6.26 13.46 7.75
CA ARG A 190 7.38 13.44 8.72
C ARG A 190 8.72 13.75 8.06
N LEU A 191 8.99 13.22 6.86
CA LEU A 191 10.21 13.54 6.12
C LEU A 191 10.24 15.02 5.71
N ARG A 192 9.10 15.61 5.33
CA ARG A 192 9.00 17.07 5.17
C ARG A 192 9.36 17.77 6.48
N GLN A 193 8.79 17.41 7.62
CA GLN A 193 9.18 18.01 8.92
C GLN A 193 10.68 17.89 9.22
N LEU A 194 11.32 16.80 8.80
CA LEU A 194 12.77 16.60 8.92
C LEU A 194 13.62 17.37 7.89
N GLY A 195 13.00 18.09 6.95
CA GLY A 195 13.69 18.91 5.96
C GLY A 195 14.05 18.18 4.65
N TRP A 196 13.55 16.97 4.43
CA TRP A 196 13.82 16.22 3.20
C TRP A 196 13.18 16.89 1.98
N LYS A 197 13.79 16.67 0.81
CA LYS A 197 13.29 17.13 -0.49
C LYS A 197 12.16 16.21 -0.97
N GLU A 198 11.15 16.77 -1.63
CA GLU A 198 9.97 16.05 -2.13
C GLU A 198 10.31 14.77 -2.90
N ASN A 199 11.25 14.83 -3.84
CA ASN A 199 11.59 13.65 -4.67
C ASN A 199 12.37 12.58 -3.89
N SER A 200 13.20 12.98 -2.93
CA SER A 200 13.91 12.02 -2.07
C SER A 200 12.94 11.30 -1.13
N SER A 201 11.99 12.04 -0.54
CA SER A 201 10.93 11.47 0.28
C SER A 201 10.03 10.53 -0.52
N LEU A 202 9.65 10.94 -1.74
CA LEU A 202 8.84 10.12 -2.63
C LEU A 202 9.54 8.80 -3.00
N LEU A 203 10.82 8.86 -3.34
CA LEU A 203 11.59 7.67 -3.67
C LEU A 203 11.70 6.71 -2.47
N LEU A 204 11.99 7.23 -1.27
CA LEU A 204 12.03 6.43 -0.06
C LEU A 204 10.69 5.74 0.21
N ALA A 205 9.59 6.48 0.14
CA ALA A 205 8.25 5.95 0.36
C ALA A 205 7.89 4.87 -0.68
N ALA A 206 8.25 5.08 -1.96
CA ALA A 206 8.00 4.10 -3.02
C ALA A 206 8.84 2.83 -2.86
N ILE A 207 10.11 2.94 -2.44
CA ILE A 207 10.96 1.79 -2.15
C ILE A 207 10.41 1.02 -0.94
N LEU A 208 10.01 1.73 0.12
CA LEU A 208 9.36 1.13 1.28
C LEU A 208 8.09 0.39 0.87
N ARG A 209 7.30 0.95 -0.04
CA ARG A 209 6.12 0.27 -0.60
C ARG A 209 6.51 -1.02 -1.31
N GLY A 210 7.41 -0.93 -2.28
CA GLY A 210 7.86 -2.13 -3.01
C GLY A 210 8.41 -3.21 -2.07
N SER A 211 9.10 -2.84 -0.99
CA SER A 211 9.79 -3.81 -0.12
C SER A 211 8.85 -4.77 0.59
N TYR A 212 7.69 -4.32 1.08
CA TYR A 212 6.70 -5.22 1.71
C TYR A 212 5.88 -6.05 0.70
N HIS A 213 6.21 -5.97 -0.58
CA HIS A 213 5.69 -6.85 -1.63
C HIS A 213 6.76 -7.76 -2.27
N LEU A 214 8.00 -7.75 -1.76
CA LEU A 214 9.07 -8.62 -2.29
C LEU A 214 8.72 -10.11 -2.23
N TYR A 215 7.88 -10.53 -1.27
CA TYR A 215 7.43 -11.92 -1.13
C TYR A 215 6.64 -12.43 -2.36
N GLN A 216 6.17 -11.53 -3.21
CA GLN A 216 5.46 -11.85 -4.47
C GLN A 216 6.42 -12.03 -5.65
N GLY A 217 7.70 -11.70 -5.49
CA GLY A 217 8.72 -11.67 -6.55
C GLY A 217 9.09 -10.25 -7.00
N PHE A 218 9.97 -10.16 -8.00
CA PHE A 218 10.53 -8.88 -8.46
C PHE A 218 9.49 -7.97 -9.11
N GLY A 219 8.53 -8.53 -9.85
CA GLY A 219 7.44 -7.76 -10.44
C GLY A 219 6.46 -7.25 -9.40
N GLY A 220 6.23 -7.99 -8.30
CA GLY A 220 5.47 -7.51 -7.15
C GLY A 220 6.10 -6.27 -6.51
N PHE A 221 7.42 -6.30 -6.31
CA PHE A 221 8.20 -5.13 -5.88
C PHE A 221 8.08 -3.96 -6.86
N LEU A 222 8.34 -4.20 -8.15
CA LEU A 222 8.40 -3.14 -9.16
C LEU A 222 7.04 -2.48 -9.39
N GLY A 223 5.96 -3.28 -9.48
CA GLY A 223 4.60 -2.76 -9.63
C GLY A 223 4.20 -1.84 -8.48
N ASN A 224 4.52 -2.25 -7.25
CA ASN A 224 4.23 -1.47 -6.05
C ASN A 224 5.15 -0.26 -5.87
N LEU A 225 6.39 -0.33 -6.30
CA LEU A 225 7.28 0.83 -6.40
C LEU A 225 6.70 1.89 -7.36
N VAL A 226 6.26 1.47 -8.56
CA VAL A 226 5.65 2.38 -9.54
C VAL A 226 4.35 2.98 -9.02
N MET A 227 3.46 2.17 -8.43
CA MET A 227 2.24 2.65 -7.79
C MET A 227 2.57 3.67 -6.69
N GLY A 228 3.56 3.39 -5.84
CA GLY A 228 4.01 4.30 -4.78
C GLY A 228 4.53 5.63 -5.31
N LEU A 229 5.28 5.63 -6.43
CA LEU A 229 5.71 6.85 -7.11
C LEU A 229 4.53 7.66 -7.64
N VAL A 230 3.54 7.01 -8.27
CA VAL A 230 2.35 7.68 -8.80
C VAL A 230 1.50 8.27 -7.67
N PHE A 231 1.19 7.46 -6.66
CA PHE A 231 0.31 7.83 -5.55
C PHE A 231 0.94 8.92 -4.69
N GLY A 232 2.20 8.73 -4.30
CA GLY A 232 2.94 9.74 -3.56
C GLY A 232 3.04 11.06 -4.34
N ARG A 233 3.28 11.02 -5.66
CA ARG A 233 3.29 12.23 -6.49
C ARG A 233 1.93 12.91 -6.58
N VAL A 234 0.85 12.15 -6.76
CA VAL A 234 -0.52 12.69 -6.76
C VAL A 234 -0.79 13.39 -5.43
N TRP A 235 -0.43 12.78 -4.31
CA TRP A 235 -0.56 13.41 -2.99
C TRP A 235 0.31 14.67 -2.87
N GLN A 236 1.57 14.66 -3.30
CA GLN A 236 2.44 15.85 -3.27
C GLN A 236 1.85 17.03 -4.05
N ARG A 237 1.10 16.76 -5.12
CA ARG A 237 0.53 17.80 -5.99
C ARG A 237 -0.86 18.26 -5.59
N THR A 238 -1.66 17.37 -5.02
CA THR A 238 -3.08 17.63 -4.74
C THR A 238 -3.38 17.77 -3.25
N ASN A 239 -2.49 17.24 -2.40
CA ASN A 239 -2.70 17.05 -0.98
C ASN A 239 -4.04 16.35 -0.68
N ARG A 240 -4.40 15.34 -1.48
CA ARG A 240 -5.60 14.50 -1.29
C ARG A 240 -5.17 13.06 -1.05
N LEU A 241 -5.65 12.47 0.04
CA LEU A 241 -5.31 11.09 0.42
C LEU A 241 -6.46 10.11 0.14
N TRP A 242 -7.72 10.56 0.32
CA TRP A 242 -8.90 9.74 0.03
C TRP A 242 -8.99 9.16 -1.39
N PRO A 243 -8.63 9.88 -2.48
CA PRO A 243 -8.62 9.28 -3.81
C PRO A 243 -7.68 8.08 -3.90
N LEU A 244 -6.54 8.12 -3.19
CA LEU A 244 -5.55 7.05 -3.18
C LEU A 244 -6.07 5.84 -2.41
N VAL A 245 -6.68 6.08 -1.24
CA VAL A 245 -7.32 5.01 -0.44
C VAL A 245 -8.39 4.33 -1.27
N VAL A 246 -9.30 5.10 -1.90
CA VAL A 246 -10.34 4.54 -2.78
C VAL A 246 -9.73 3.76 -3.94
N ALA A 247 -8.72 4.33 -4.61
CA ALA A 247 -8.10 3.68 -5.75
C ALA A 247 -7.51 2.32 -5.38
N HIS A 248 -6.77 2.27 -4.27
CA HIS A 248 -6.14 1.07 -3.74
C HIS A 248 -7.18 0.08 -3.22
N THR A 249 -8.20 0.51 -2.47
CA THR A 249 -9.29 -0.37 -2.05
C THR A 249 -9.92 -1.06 -3.27
N LEU A 250 -10.18 -0.34 -4.35
CA LEU A 250 -10.77 -0.92 -5.56
C LEU A 250 -9.83 -1.89 -6.28
N LEU A 251 -8.52 -1.59 -6.33
CA LEU A 251 -7.51 -2.52 -6.85
C LEU A 251 -7.52 -3.83 -6.05
N ASP A 252 -7.49 -3.74 -4.73
CA ASP A 252 -7.49 -4.91 -3.83
C ASP A 252 -8.83 -5.65 -3.87
N VAL A 253 -9.98 -4.97 -3.96
CA VAL A 253 -11.28 -5.63 -4.12
C VAL A 253 -11.33 -6.43 -5.43
N VAL A 254 -10.89 -5.84 -6.54
CA VAL A 254 -10.83 -6.53 -7.84
C VAL A 254 -9.89 -7.72 -7.76
N ALA A 255 -8.71 -7.57 -7.14
CA ALA A 255 -7.76 -8.66 -6.97
C ALA A 255 -8.31 -9.75 -6.05
N PHE A 256 -8.84 -9.41 -4.88
CA PHE A 256 -9.22 -10.37 -3.84
C PHE A 256 -10.55 -11.06 -4.16
N VAL A 257 -11.60 -10.26 -4.32
CA VAL A 257 -12.97 -10.76 -4.57
C VAL A 257 -13.10 -11.26 -6.00
N GLY A 258 -12.55 -10.51 -6.97
CA GLY A 258 -12.58 -10.92 -8.38
C GLY A 258 -11.85 -12.23 -8.63
N TYR A 259 -10.65 -12.40 -8.06
CA TYR A 259 -9.94 -13.68 -8.12
C TYR A 259 -10.74 -14.81 -7.46
N ALA A 260 -11.24 -14.61 -6.23
CA ALA A 260 -12.01 -15.62 -5.52
C ALA A 260 -13.29 -16.05 -6.26
N ALA A 261 -13.88 -15.15 -7.05
CA ALA A 261 -15.05 -15.43 -7.88
C ALA A 261 -14.71 -16.18 -9.19
N LEU A 262 -13.53 -15.94 -9.76
CA LEU A 262 -13.13 -16.46 -11.07
C LEU A 262 -12.23 -17.70 -11.01
N ARG A 263 -11.47 -17.91 -9.93
CA ARG A 263 -10.55 -19.05 -9.80
C ARG A 263 -11.29 -20.38 -9.98
N GLY A 264 -10.73 -21.27 -10.78
CA GLY A 264 -11.36 -22.54 -11.17
C GLY A 264 -12.52 -22.42 -12.17
N ARG A 265 -12.86 -21.21 -12.64
CA ARG A 265 -13.87 -20.98 -13.71
C ARG A 265 -13.24 -20.49 -15.01
N VAL A 266 -11.99 -20.03 -14.97
CA VAL A 266 -11.22 -19.56 -16.11
C VAL A 266 -9.84 -20.21 -16.14
N SER A 267 -9.32 -20.50 -17.34
CA SER A 267 -8.08 -21.26 -17.52
C SER A 267 -6.80 -20.43 -17.42
N TRP A 268 -6.92 -19.10 -17.40
CA TRP A 268 -5.77 -18.19 -17.39
C TRP A 268 -5.40 -17.70 -15.99
N LEU A 269 -6.21 -18.01 -14.97
CA LEU A 269 -5.83 -17.84 -13.58
C LEU A 269 -5.12 -19.10 -13.08
N PRO A 270 -4.06 -18.94 -12.26
CA PRO A 270 -3.48 -20.06 -11.53
C PRO A 270 -4.44 -20.68 -10.50
#